data_AF-A0A935SPK1-F1
#
_entry.id   AF-A0A935SPK1-F1
#
_cell.length_a   1.000
_cell.length_b   1.000
_cell.length_c   1.000
_cell.angle_alpha   90.00
_cell.angle_beta   90.00
_cell.angle_gamma   90.00
#
_symmetry.space_group_name_H-M   'P 1'
#
loop_
_entity.id
_entity.type
_entity.pdbx_description
1 polymer ?
#
loop_
_entity_poly.entity_id
_entity_poly.type
_entity_poly.pdbx_seq_one_letter_code
_entity_poly.pdbx_strand_id
1 'polypeptide(L)'
;MADNFLYIPFINPIKFFDVSQENLPKYFTKHFDEWKFRERLYFWQQREDYVQIWQTTDIINLQFESTFNPIIVKLLDKNGIAIKTLPALIGLPNKFFPNTFSFEVSMNLGEAVPSGCYRLKIEAGNPGPTQKILLSDWQYISSTPIKNSLCLEYTNSRYHEDVIFETGIQFQFRVHGNFGFLEPGRKDEQYRDQRYNPAILSSRTFRQFPVHFGDQFGLPDDIIDLLNRIWSCDNVMIDNKFFGIADGGKFEFIEVDKYPKRGVKLMVEEGINRNSSVFKVISDPNKKLMYAIMVDKKVFGDVGTQNSNDTVPIITVE
;
A
#
# COMPACT_ATOMS: atom_id res chain seq x y z
N MET A 1 -35.14 9.24 3.81
CA MET A 1 -34.45 8.00 4.28
C MET A 1 -32.98 8.28 4.07
N ALA A 2 -32.11 8.10 5.07
CA ALA A 2 -30.69 8.41 4.90
C ALA A 2 -30.10 7.37 3.93
N ASP A 3 -29.43 7.83 2.89
CA ASP A 3 -28.82 6.94 1.91
C ASP A 3 -27.58 6.24 2.51
N ASN A 4 -27.45 4.95 2.24
CA ASN A 4 -26.34 4.13 2.72
C ASN A 4 -25.25 4.11 1.66
N PHE A 5 -24.05 4.57 2.02
CA PHE A 5 -22.91 4.63 1.12
C PHE A 5 -21.78 3.74 1.62
N LEU A 6 -21.11 3.08 0.68
CA LEU A 6 -19.87 2.33 0.89
C LEU A 6 -18.88 2.77 -0.18
N TYR A 7 -17.81 3.43 0.25
CA TYR A 7 -16.70 3.86 -0.60
C TYR A 7 -15.54 2.89 -0.41
N ILE A 8 -15.02 2.39 -1.53
CA ILE A 8 -13.88 1.49 -1.57
C ILE A 8 -12.77 2.21 -2.32
N PRO A 9 -11.71 2.64 -1.62
CA PRO A 9 -10.58 3.33 -2.24
C PRO A 9 -9.90 2.48 -3.31
N PHE A 10 -9.55 3.11 -4.43
CA PHE A 10 -8.84 2.44 -5.53
C PHE A 10 -7.40 2.07 -5.17
N ILE A 11 -6.82 2.74 -4.17
CA ILE A 11 -5.46 2.44 -3.68
C ILE A 11 -5.40 1.21 -2.78
N ASN A 12 -6.54 0.60 -2.45
CA ASN A 12 -6.55 -0.70 -1.78
C ASN A 12 -5.83 -1.74 -2.64
N PRO A 13 -5.04 -2.65 -2.04
CA PRO A 13 -4.27 -3.64 -2.79
C PRO A 13 -5.11 -4.65 -3.57
N ILE A 14 -6.42 -4.68 -3.32
CA ILE A 14 -7.36 -5.63 -3.93
C ILE A 14 -8.60 -4.89 -4.39
N LYS A 15 -8.93 -5.10 -5.67
CA LYS A 15 -10.15 -4.58 -6.30
C LYS A 15 -11.33 -5.53 -6.08
N PHE A 16 -12.50 -4.94 -5.85
CA PHE A 16 -13.74 -5.65 -5.60
C PHE A 16 -14.78 -5.29 -6.66
N PHE A 17 -15.53 -6.30 -7.11
CA PHE A 17 -16.57 -6.16 -8.11
C PHE A 17 -17.92 -6.55 -7.55
N ASP A 18 -18.97 -5.89 -8.01
CA ASP A 18 -20.35 -6.20 -7.61
C ASP A 18 -20.83 -7.49 -8.27
N VAL A 19 -21.35 -8.41 -7.45
CA VAL A 19 -21.91 -9.69 -7.94
C VAL A 19 -23.28 -9.48 -8.60
N SER A 20 -23.99 -8.41 -8.22
CA SER A 20 -25.35 -8.11 -8.67
C SER A 20 -25.42 -7.20 -9.89
N GLN A 21 -24.29 -6.90 -10.54
CA GLN A 21 -24.26 -5.95 -11.64
C GLN A 21 -24.88 -6.53 -12.92
N GLU A 22 -25.88 -5.84 -13.47
CA GLU A 22 -26.50 -6.19 -14.75
C GLU A 22 -25.93 -5.32 -15.87
N ASN A 23 -25.57 -5.94 -17.00
CA ASN A 23 -25.19 -5.19 -18.18
C ASN A 23 -26.45 -4.65 -18.87
N LEU A 24 -26.66 -3.34 -18.81
CA LEU A 24 -27.77 -2.70 -19.52
C LEU A 24 -27.58 -2.90 -21.04
N PRO A 25 -28.61 -3.30 -21.80
CA PRO A 25 -28.50 -3.59 -23.24
C PRO A 25 -28.00 -2.42 -24.11
N LYS A 26 -28.00 -1.20 -23.56
CA LYS A 26 -27.53 0.01 -24.23
C LYS A 26 -25.99 0.14 -24.23
N TYR A 27 -25.31 -0.46 -23.24
CA TYR A 27 -23.87 -0.32 -23.05
C TYR A 27 -23.15 -1.64 -23.39
N PHE A 28 -22.36 -1.63 -24.46
CA PHE A 28 -21.64 -2.81 -24.94
C PHE A 28 -20.18 -2.87 -24.48
N THR A 29 -19.62 -1.73 -24.04
CA THR A 29 -18.25 -1.63 -23.56
C THR A 29 -18.20 -1.83 -22.06
N LYS A 30 -17.41 -2.82 -21.63
CA LYS A 30 -17.18 -3.12 -20.22
C LYS A 30 -15.95 -2.37 -19.72
N HIS A 31 -16.15 -1.44 -18.79
CA HIS A 31 -15.05 -0.70 -18.18
C HIS A 31 -14.31 -1.55 -17.16
N PHE A 32 -13.02 -1.28 -16.99
CA PHE A 32 -12.14 -2.05 -16.11
C PHE A 32 -12.38 -1.79 -14.61
N ASP A 33 -13.11 -0.74 -14.26
CA ASP A 33 -13.53 -0.46 -12.88
C ASP A 33 -14.69 -1.32 -12.41
N GLU A 34 -15.56 -1.70 -13.33
CA GLU A 34 -16.80 -2.39 -13.01
C GLU A 34 -16.72 -3.88 -13.31
N TRP A 35 -15.94 -4.26 -14.32
CA TRP A 35 -15.90 -5.62 -14.83
C TRP A 35 -14.57 -6.30 -14.57
N LYS A 36 -14.64 -7.57 -14.18
CA LYS A 36 -13.48 -8.46 -14.00
C LYS A 36 -12.66 -8.56 -15.28
N PHE A 37 -11.36 -8.79 -15.13
CA PHE A 37 -10.42 -8.86 -16.25
C PHE A 37 -10.87 -9.83 -17.36
N ARG A 38 -11.33 -11.03 -16.96
CA ARG A 38 -11.79 -12.07 -17.90
C ARG A 38 -12.98 -11.61 -18.76
N GLU A 39 -13.82 -10.76 -18.22
CA GLU A 39 -15.12 -10.42 -18.80
C GLU A 39 -15.06 -9.23 -19.76
N ARG A 40 -13.96 -8.47 -19.75
CA ARG A 40 -13.73 -7.30 -20.61
C ARG A 40 -12.91 -7.58 -21.87
N LEU A 41 -12.40 -8.81 -22.03
CA LEU A 41 -11.57 -9.18 -23.18
C LEU A 41 -12.35 -9.08 -24.49
N TYR A 42 -11.71 -8.51 -25.51
CA TYR A 42 -12.30 -8.47 -26.85
C TYR A 42 -12.33 -9.87 -27.47
N PHE A 43 -13.27 -10.10 -28.39
CA PHE A 43 -13.43 -11.41 -29.03
C PHE A 43 -12.20 -11.86 -29.84
N TRP A 44 -11.36 -10.90 -30.28
CA TRP A 44 -10.14 -11.14 -31.05
C TRP A 44 -8.88 -11.27 -30.19
N GLN A 45 -8.98 -11.01 -28.87
CA GLN A 45 -7.86 -11.16 -27.94
C GLN A 45 -7.79 -12.57 -27.39
N GLN A 46 -6.60 -12.97 -26.96
CA GLN A 46 -6.42 -14.24 -26.26
C GLN A 46 -7.17 -14.23 -24.93
N ARG A 47 -7.88 -15.33 -24.65
CA ARG A 47 -8.56 -15.51 -23.35
C ARG A 47 -7.53 -15.78 -22.28
N GLU A 48 -7.39 -14.84 -21.36
CA GLU A 48 -6.39 -14.85 -20.29
C GLU A 48 -7.05 -14.49 -18.96
N ASP A 49 -6.58 -15.09 -17.88
CA ASP A 49 -6.95 -14.73 -16.51
C ASP A 49 -5.74 -14.10 -15.81
N TYR A 50 -6.01 -13.19 -14.86
CA TYR A 50 -4.99 -12.66 -13.96
C TYR A 50 -5.28 -13.14 -12.54
N VAL A 51 -4.22 -13.57 -11.87
CA VAL A 51 -4.28 -14.00 -10.47
C VAL A 51 -3.25 -13.19 -9.72
N GLN A 52 -3.71 -12.44 -8.74
CA GLN A 52 -2.86 -11.61 -7.91
C GLN A 52 -2.17 -12.51 -6.86
N ILE A 53 -0.85 -12.33 -6.67
CA ILE A 53 -0.03 -13.23 -5.86
C ILE A 53 0.21 -12.69 -4.45
N TRP A 54 0.34 -13.60 -3.49
CA TRP A 54 0.61 -13.33 -2.09
C TRP A 54 1.45 -14.44 -1.48
N GLN A 55 2.18 -14.10 -0.42
CA GLN A 55 2.85 -15.06 0.46
C GLN A 55 2.16 -15.11 1.81
N THR A 56 2.32 -16.21 2.54
CA THR A 56 1.76 -16.36 3.90
C THR A 56 2.36 -15.38 4.91
N THR A 57 3.51 -14.79 4.61
CA THR A 57 4.14 -13.73 5.42
C THR A 57 3.52 -12.36 5.19
N ASP A 58 2.78 -12.18 4.09
CA ASP A 58 2.18 -10.91 3.74
C ASP A 58 0.88 -10.68 4.53
N ILE A 59 0.55 -9.41 4.73
CA ILE A 59 -0.66 -8.96 5.41
C ILE A 59 -1.49 -8.15 4.42
N ILE A 60 -2.71 -8.61 4.17
CA ILE A 60 -3.67 -7.87 3.34
C ILE A 60 -4.35 -6.85 4.24
N ASN A 61 -3.96 -5.59 4.09
CA ASN A 61 -4.63 -4.46 4.74
C ASN A 61 -5.64 -3.85 3.77
N LEU A 62 -6.83 -3.52 4.28
CA LEU A 62 -7.92 -2.90 3.52
C LEU A 62 -8.54 -1.79 4.38
N GLN A 63 -8.88 -0.68 3.74
CA GLN A 63 -9.67 0.38 4.36
C GLN A 63 -10.90 0.69 3.50
N PHE A 64 -12.03 0.97 4.13
CA PHE A 64 -13.28 1.35 3.50
C PHE A 64 -13.89 2.55 4.21
N GLU A 65 -14.76 3.30 3.56
CA GLU A 65 -15.54 4.35 4.22
C GLU A 65 -17.02 4.05 4.09
N SER A 66 -17.76 4.14 5.18
CA SER A 66 -19.19 3.85 5.14
C SER A 66 -19.99 4.63 6.16
N THR A 67 -21.27 4.83 5.85
CA THR A 67 -22.28 5.38 6.76
C THR A 67 -22.97 4.31 7.61
N PHE A 68 -22.65 3.03 7.39
CA PHE A 68 -23.32 1.91 8.06
C PHE A 68 -22.33 0.83 8.55
N ASN A 69 -22.83 -0.03 9.43
CA ASN A 69 -22.14 -1.17 10.06
C ASN A 69 -23.19 -2.30 10.14
N PRO A 70 -22.88 -3.58 9.82
CA PRO A 70 -21.56 -4.19 9.67
C PRO A 70 -20.99 -4.35 8.25
N ILE A 71 -19.66 -4.35 8.18
CA ILE A 71 -18.86 -4.73 7.02
C ILE A 71 -18.00 -5.91 7.43
N ILE A 72 -18.15 -7.05 6.74
CA ILE A 72 -17.43 -8.29 7.05
C ILE A 72 -16.63 -8.70 5.81
N VAL A 73 -15.35 -8.96 6.00
CA VAL A 73 -14.45 -9.44 4.94
C VAL A 73 -14.17 -10.92 5.16
N LYS A 74 -14.41 -11.73 4.13
CA LYS A 74 -14.23 -13.18 4.14
C LYS A 74 -13.24 -13.63 3.08
N LEU A 75 -12.33 -14.52 3.45
CA LEU A 75 -11.46 -15.25 2.53
C LEU A 75 -12.13 -16.58 2.17
N LEU A 76 -12.50 -16.75 0.91
CA LEU A 76 -13.17 -17.92 0.37
C LEU A 76 -12.19 -18.82 -0.37
N ASP A 77 -12.32 -20.13 -0.17
CA ASP A 77 -11.64 -21.16 -0.97
C ASP A 77 -12.29 -21.34 -2.35
N LYS A 78 -11.68 -22.17 -3.20
CA LYS A 78 -12.21 -22.59 -4.52
C LYS A 78 -13.64 -23.13 -4.46
N ASN A 79 -14.01 -23.74 -3.34
CA ASN A 79 -15.36 -24.28 -3.09
C ASN A 79 -16.36 -23.25 -2.53
N GLY A 80 -15.95 -22.00 -2.35
CA GLY A 80 -16.79 -20.94 -1.77
C GLY A 80 -16.92 -21.00 -0.24
N ILE A 81 -16.13 -21.85 0.43
CA ILE A 81 -16.12 -21.97 1.88
C ILE A 81 -15.23 -20.88 2.47
N ALA A 82 -15.74 -20.14 3.47
CA ALA A 82 -14.97 -19.11 4.16
C ALA A 82 -13.96 -19.74 5.13
N ILE A 83 -12.66 -19.53 4.87
CA ILE A 83 -11.55 -19.98 5.73
C ILE A 83 -11.29 -18.98 6.85
N LYS A 84 -11.28 -17.68 6.49
CA LYS A 84 -11.12 -16.57 7.44
C LYS A 84 -12.28 -15.60 7.27
N THR A 85 -12.78 -15.11 8.39
CA THR A 85 -13.84 -14.10 8.44
C THR A 85 -13.41 -13.06 9.47
N LEU A 86 -13.27 -11.81 9.03
CA LEU A 86 -12.87 -10.70 9.90
C LEU A 86 -13.88 -9.56 9.75
N PRO A 87 -14.43 -9.04 10.87
CA PRO A 87 -15.21 -7.81 10.82
C PRO A 87 -14.28 -6.62 10.60
N ALA A 88 -14.74 -5.63 9.84
CA ALA A 88 -14.04 -4.35 9.72
C ALA A 88 -14.22 -3.53 10.99
N LEU A 89 -13.11 -3.05 11.54
CA LEU A 89 -13.10 -2.28 12.78
C LEU A 89 -13.35 -0.80 12.45
N ILE A 90 -14.24 -0.16 13.20
CA ILE A 90 -14.51 1.26 13.04
C ILE A 90 -13.30 2.08 13.48
N GLY A 91 -12.86 2.97 12.60
CA GLY A 91 -11.74 3.87 12.77
C GLY A 91 -12.21 5.33 12.93
N LEU A 92 -11.43 6.23 12.37
CA LEU A 92 -11.66 7.67 12.48
C LEU A 92 -12.84 8.12 11.59
N PRO A 93 -13.61 9.14 12.02
CA PRO A 93 -14.60 9.76 11.15
C PRO A 93 -13.91 10.48 10.00
N ASN A 94 -14.45 10.38 8.77
CA ASN A 94 -13.94 11.17 7.66
C ASN A 94 -14.43 12.63 7.79
N LYS A 95 -13.50 13.57 7.65
CA LYS A 95 -13.78 15.02 7.69
C LYS A 95 -14.49 15.54 6.44
N PHE A 96 -14.24 14.93 5.28
CA PHE A 96 -14.75 15.38 3.98
C PHE A 96 -16.14 14.82 3.67
N PHE A 97 -16.42 13.59 4.09
CA PHE A 97 -17.72 12.95 3.90
C PHE A 97 -18.52 12.92 5.22
N PRO A 98 -19.59 13.73 5.35
CA PRO A 98 -20.34 13.79 6.59
C PRO A 98 -20.99 12.44 6.91
N ASN A 99 -21.01 12.07 8.20
CA ASN A 99 -21.56 10.81 8.72
C ASN A 99 -20.91 9.53 8.18
N THR A 100 -19.69 9.59 7.67
CA THR A 100 -18.92 8.40 7.29
C THR A 100 -17.79 8.14 8.28
N PHE A 101 -17.52 6.86 8.51
CA PHE A 101 -16.38 6.39 9.32
C PHE A 101 -15.48 5.54 8.45
N SER A 102 -14.17 5.62 8.69
CA SER A 102 -13.23 4.66 8.11
C SER A 102 -13.38 3.31 8.82
N PHE A 103 -13.27 2.24 8.06
CA PHE A 103 -13.31 0.87 8.53
C PHE A 103 -12.05 0.16 8.05
N GLU A 104 -11.31 -0.45 8.98
CA GLU A 104 -10.04 -1.09 8.67
C GLU A 104 -10.10 -2.60 8.91
N VAL A 105 -9.44 -3.35 8.03
CA VAL A 105 -9.26 -4.79 8.14
C VAL A 105 -7.81 -5.13 7.86
N SER A 106 -7.19 -5.82 8.81
CA SER A 106 -5.86 -6.41 8.63
C SER A 106 -5.97 -7.94 8.64
N MET A 107 -5.84 -8.53 7.46
CA MET A 107 -5.90 -9.97 7.27
C MET A 107 -4.49 -10.54 7.14
N ASN A 108 -3.99 -11.10 8.25
CA ASN A 108 -2.74 -11.86 8.24
C ASN A 108 -2.94 -13.20 7.52
N LEU A 109 -2.08 -13.52 6.55
CA LEU A 109 -2.12 -14.75 5.74
C LEU A 109 -1.26 -15.91 6.29
N GLY A 110 -0.82 -15.83 7.54
CA GLY A 110 0.06 -16.83 8.18
C GLY A 110 -0.45 -18.27 8.15
N GLU A 111 0.28 -19.17 8.83
CA GLU A 111 0.21 -20.65 8.71
C GLU A 111 -1.19 -21.30 8.67
N ALA A 112 -2.22 -20.63 9.18
CA ALA A 112 -3.61 -21.06 9.07
C ALA A 112 -4.19 -21.07 7.63
N VAL A 113 -3.52 -20.47 6.64
CA VAL A 113 -3.97 -20.45 5.24
C VAL A 113 -3.05 -21.34 4.39
N PRO A 114 -3.54 -22.49 3.90
CA PRO A 114 -2.78 -23.34 2.98
C PRO A 114 -2.41 -22.64 1.68
N SER A 115 -1.44 -23.18 0.96
CA SER A 115 -1.15 -22.70 -0.40
C SER A 115 -2.31 -23.02 -1.34
N GLY A 116 -2.83 -22.03 -2.05
CA GLY A 116 -4.02 -22.20 -2.88
C GLY A 116 -4.52 -20.94 -3.57
N CYS A 117 -5.63 -21.09 -4.29
CA CYS A 117 -6.32 -19.96 -4.91
C CYS A 117 -7.55 -19.61 -4.07
N TYR A 118 -7.67 -18.35 -3.72
CA TYR A 118 -8.70 -17.81 -2.84
C TYR A 118 -9.39 -16.61 -3.50
N ARG A 119 -10.54 -16.22 -2.95
CA ARG A 119 -11.24 -14.98 -3.30
C ARG A 119 -11.61 -14.24 -2.03
N LEU A 120 -11.57 -12.91 -2.06
CA LEU A 120 -12.12 -12.11 -0.98
C LEU A 120 -13.56 -11.73 -1.31
N LYS A 121 -14.41 -11.84 -0.29
CA LYS A 121 -15.80 -11.42 -0.33
C LYS A 121 -16.03 -10.36 0.73
N ILE A 122 -16.62 -9.24 0.35
CA ILE A 122 -17.14 -8.25 1.28
C ILE A 122 -18.65 -8.46 1.39
N GLU A 123 -19.11 -8.57 2.62
CA GLU A 123 -20.52 -8.58 3.00
C GLU A 123 -20.82 -7.29 3.77
N ALA A 124 -21.51 -6.37 3.13
CA ALA A 124 -21.83 -5.07 3.67
C ALA A 124 -23.34 -4.97 3.99
N GLY A 125 -23.65 -4.65 5.23
CA GLY A 125 -25.00 -4.58 5.78
C GLY A 125 -25.45 -5.86 6.49
N ASN A 126 -26.59 -5.77 7.16
CA ASN A 126 -27.16 -6.91 7.89
C ASN A 126 -27.57 -8.05 6.92
N PRO A 127 -27.45 -9.31 7.34
CA PRO A 127 -27.89 -10.45 6.55
C PRO A 127 -29.36 -10.29 6.14
N GLY A 128 -29.62 -10.23 4.84
CA GLY A 128 -30.96 -9.95 4.32
C GLY A 128 -30.94 -9.57 2.83
N PRO A 129 -32.10 -9.23 2.25
CA PRO A 129 -32.23 -8.91 0.83
C PRO A 129 -31.52 -7.60 0.42
N THR A 130 -31.21 -6.73 1.38
CA THR A 130 -30.51 -5.46 1.17
C THR A 130 -29.00 -5.57 1.38
N GLN A 131 -28.48 -6.78 1.65
CA GLN A 131 -27.05 -7.00 1.84
C GLN A 131 -26.31 -6.82 0.52
N LYS A 132 -25.29 -5.96 0.50
CA LYS A 132 -24.43 -5.81 -0.67
C LYS A 132 -23.28 -6.78 -0.59
N ILE A 133 -23.06 -7.52 -1.68
CA ILE A 133 -22.00 -8.52 -1.79
C ILE A 133 -21.05 -8.11 -2.90
N LEU A 134 -19.78 -7.96 -2.54
CA LEU A 134 -18.71 -7.67 -3.49
C LEU A 134 -17.69 -8.82 -3.46
N LEU A 135 -17.11 -9.12 -4.62
CA LEU A 135 -16.19 -10.24 -4.80
C LEU A 135 -14.94 -9.78 -5.54
N SER A 136 -13.77 -10.17 -5.06
CA SER A 136 -12.51 -9.94 -5.78
C SER A 136 -12.31 -10.95 -6.92
N ASP A 137 -11.33 -10.67 -7.77
CA ASP A 137 -10.72 -11.70 -8.63
C ASP A 137 -9.92 -12.71 -7.80
N TRP A 138 -9.43 -13.77 -8.45
CA TRP A 138 -8.68 -14.82 -7.79
C TRP A 138 -7.33 -14.32 -7.26
N GLN A 139 -7.00 -14.78 -6.07
CA GLN A 139 -5.78 -14.49 -5.33
C GLN A 139 -5.02 -15.81 -5.14
N TYR A 140 -3.74 -15.87 -5.46
CA TYR A 140 -2.90 -17.05 -5.19
C TYR A 140 -2.04 -16.79 -3.96
N ILE A 141 -2.25 -17.58 -2.91
CA ILE A 141 -1.48 -17.49 -1.67
C ILE A 141 -0.52 -18.69 -1.65
N SER A 142 0.77 -18.43 -1.45
CA SER A 142 1.82 -19.45 -1.37
C SER A 142 2.53 -19.42 -0.03
N SER A 143 2.71 -20.58 0.61
CA SER A 143 3.57 -20.75 1.78
C SER A 143 5.05 -20.82 1.40
N THR A 144 5.35 -21.19 0.15
CA THR A 144 6.72 -21.17 -0.38
C THR A 144 7.06 -19.79 -0.96
N PRO A 145 8.27 -19.27 -0.73
CA PRO A 145 8.70 -18.00 -1.33
C PRO A 145 8.60 -18.04 -2.86
N ILE A 146 7.83 -17.10 -3.40
CA ILE A 146 7.64 -16.93 -4.84
C ILE A 146 8.87 -16.20 -5.40
N LYS A 147 9.66 -16.90 -6.22
CA LYS A 147 10.82 -16.32 -6.91
C LYS A 147 10.38 -15.23 -7.89
N ASN A 148 11.24 -14.23 -8.11
CA ASN A 148 10.97 -13.09 -9.01
C ASN A 148 9.64 -12.38 -8.68
N SER A 149 9.39 -12.16 -7.39
CA SER A 149 8.29 -11.33 -6.91
C SER A 149 8.84 -10.21 -6.04
N LEU A 150 8.24 -9.04 -6.17
CA LEU A 150 8.56 -7.84 -5.41
C LEU A 150 7.43 -7.59 -4.41
N CYS A 151 7.77 -7.33 -3.15
CA CYS A 151 6.81 -6.84 -2.17
C CYS A 151 6.85 -5.31 -2.15
N LEU A 152 5.76 -4.68 -2.56
CA LEU A 152 5.56 -3.23 -2.44
C LEU A 152 4.85 -2.96 -1.13
N GLU A 153 5.43 -2.11 -0.29
CA GLU A 153 4.76 -1.57 0.88
C GLU A 153 4.64 -0.06 0.74
N TYR A 154 3.47 0.49 0.99
CA TYR A 154 3.22 1.90 0.76
C TYR A 154 2.41 2.56 1.86
N THR A 155 2.82 3.78 2.18
CA THR A 155 2.16 4.66 3.16
C THR A 155 2.20 6.10 2.67
N ASN A 156 1.24 6.88 3.14
CA ASN A 156 1.24 8.33 2.98
C ASN A 156 1.27 9.00 4.36
N SER A 157 1.80 10.22 4.44
CA SER A 157 1.81 10.99 5.69
C SER A 157 0.43 11.55 6.06
N ARG A 158 -0.46 11.73 5.08
CA ARG A 158 -1.79 12.35 5.22
C ARG A 158 -2.85 11.58 4.44
N TYR A 159 -4.10 12.04 4.54
CA TYR A 159 -5.19 11.59 3.67
C TYR A 159 -4.81 11.68 2.18
N HIS A 160 -4.99 10.58 1.45
CA HIS A 160 -4.67 10.49 0.02
C HIS A 160 -5.50 9.40 -0.64
N GLU A 161 -5.98 9.65 -1.87
CA GLU A 161 -6.74 8.66 -2.67
C GLU A 161 -7.87 7.95 -1.88
N ASP A 162 -8.62 8.74 -1.10
CA ASP A 162 -9.73 8.27 -0.26
C ASP A 162 -9.36 7.31 0.87
N VAL A 163 -8.10 7.32 1.29
CA VAL A 163 -7.60 6.60 2.47
C VAL A 163 -7.09 7.57 3.52
N ILE A 164 -7.47 7.33 4.78
CA ILE A 164 -6.92 8.00 5.96
C ILE A 164 -5.69 7.21 6.43
N PHE A 165 -4.49 7.65 6.05
CA PHE A 165 -3.23 7.03 6.46
C PHE A 165 -2.75 7.42 7.87
N GLU A 166 -3.32 8.48 8.46
CA GLU A 166 -2.96 8.98 9.80
C GLU A 166 -3.20 7.94 10.92
N THR A 167 -3.96 6.88 10.64
CA THR A 167 -4.13 5.73 11.53
C THR A 167 -2.88 4.86 11.66
N GLY A 168 -1.88 5.07 10.80
CA GLY A 168 -0.66 4.27 10.73
C GLY A 168 -0.82 3.00 9.89
N ILE A 169 -1.90 2.89 9.10
CA ILE A 169 -2.11 1.75 8.19
C ILE A 169 -1.03 1.74 7.09
N GLN A 170 -0.44 0.57 6.89
CA GLN A 170 0.54 0.32 5.83
C GLN A 170 0.04 -0.78 4.91
N PHE A 171 -0.15 -0.47 3.64
CA PHE A 171 -0.58 -1.47 2.69
C PHE A 171 0.61 -2.26 2.15
N GLN A 172 0.33 -3.51 1.79
CA GLN A 172 1.27 -4.39 1.12
C GLN A 172 0.62 -4.87 -0.18
N PHE A 173 1.42 -4.95 -1.24
CA PHE A 173 1.03 -5.44 -2.54
C PHE A 173 2.18 -6.20 -3.17
N ARG A 174 1.98 -7.47 -3.50
CA ARG A 174 3.03 -8.31 -4.10
C ARG A 174 2.77 -8.53 -5.58
N VAL A 175 3.79 -8.34 -6.42
CA VAL A 175 3.66 -8.53 -7.86
C VAL A 175 4.90 -9.22 -8.41
N HIS A 176 4.75 -9.95 -9.52
CA HIS A 176 5.91 -10.46 -10.24
C HIS A 176 6.74 -9.30 -10.77
N GLY A 177 8.05 -9.40 -10.69
CA GLY A 177 8.95 -8.36 -11.15
C GLY A 177 10.39 -8.61 -10.76
N ASN A 178 11.28 -7.77 -11.30
CA ASN A 178 12.70 -7.79 -10.98
C ASN A 178 13.30 -6.38 -11.03
N PHE A 179 14.43 -6.23 -10.33
CA PHE A 179 15.32 -5.09 -10.53
C PHE A 179 16.24 -5.37 -11.71
N GLY A 180 16.32 -4.43 -12.64
CA GLY A 180 17.35 -4.42 -13.66
C GLY A 180 18.69 -3.89 -13.13
N PHE A 181 19.61 -3.61 -14.05
CA PHE A 181 20.96 -3.19 -13.70
C PHE A 181 21.00 -1.73 -13.22
N LEU A 182 21.97 -1.43 -12.36
CA LEU A 182 22.21 -0.07 -11.87
C LEU A 182 22.53 0.89 -13.04
N GLU A 183 21.78 1.97 -13.14
CA GLU A 183 22.03 3.09 -14.03
C GLU A 183 22.45 4.30 -13.18
N PRO A 184 23.75 4.57 -13.01
CA PRO A 184 24.20 5.69 -12.19
C PRO A 184 23.94 7.01 -12.91
N GLY A 185 23.34 7.97 -12.18
CA GLY A 185 23.08 9.32 -12.67
C GLY A 185 23.76 10.40 -11.83
N ARG A 186 23.79 11.62 -12.37
CA ARG A 186 24.42 12.79 -11.73
C ARG A 186 23.62 14.05 -12.05
N LYS A 187 23.30 14.85 -11.03
CA LYS A 187 22.71 16.18 -11.17
C LYS A 187 23.79 17.22 -10.90
N ASP A 188 24.17 17.97 -11.94
CA ASP A 188 25.20 19.00 -11.85
C ASP A 188 24.58 20.40 -11.94
N GLU A 189 24.95 21.25 -11.00
CA GLU A 189 24.79 22.69 -11.13
C GLU A 189 26.08 23.24 -11.72
N GLN A 190 26.00 23.77 -12.94
CA GLN A 190 27.13 24.33 -13.67
C GLN A 190 26.96 25.83 -13.83
N TYR A 191 28.04 26.58 -13.58
CA TYR A 191 28.14 27.99 -13.92
C TYR A 191 28.97 28.15 -15.19
N ARG A 192 28.62 29.13 -16.02
CA ARG A 192 29.41 29.52 -17.19
C ARG A 192 30.00 30.89 -16.93
N ASP A 193 31.33 31.01 -17.07
CA ASP A 193 32.00 32.30 -16.94
C ASP A 193 31.69 33.23 -18.14
N GLN A 194 32.16 34.49 -18.08
CA GLN A 194 31.98 35.46 -19.18
C GLN A 194 32.66 35.02 -20.50
N ARG A 195 33.61 34.07 -20.45
CA ARG A 195 34.27 33.48 -21.62
C ARG A 195 33.62 32.17 -22.06
N TYR A 196 32.51 31.78 -21.45
CA TYR A 196 31.74 30.58 -21.73
C TYR A 196 32.43 29.26 -21.34
N ASN A 197 33.38 29.28 -20.40
CA ASN A 197 33.93 28.07 -19.82
C ASN A 197 32.98 27.53 -18.74
N PRO A 198 32.60 26.24 -18.80
CA PRO A 198 31.77 25.62 -17.77
C PRO A 198 32.62 25.26 -16.54
N ALA A 199 32.13 25.64 -15.35
CA ALA A 199 32.66 25.21 -14.06
C ALA A 199 31.54 24.53 -13.26
N ILE A 200 31.83 23.38 -12.65
CA ILE A 200 30.87 22.66 -11.81
C ILE A 200 30.85 23.32 -10.42
N LEU A 201 29.70 23.82 -10.00
CA LEU A 201 29.49 24.38 -8.66
C LEU A 201 29.16 23.30 -7.64
N SER A 202 28.26 22.40 -8.02
CA SER A 202 27.75 21.32 -7.19
C SER A 202 27.39 20.14 -8.06
N SER A 203 27.68 18.94 -7.57
CA SER A 203 27.38 17.70 -8.25
C SER A 203 26.86 16.69 -7.24
N ARG A 204 25.67 16.14 -7.47
CA ARG A 204 25.08 15.09 -6.64
C ARG A 204 24.89 13.84 -7.50
N THR A 205 25.58 12.76 -7.14
CA THR A 205 25.40 11.45 -7.77
C THR A 205 24.21 10.75 -7.14
N PHE A 206 23.41 10.10 -7.97
CA PHE A 206 22.27 9.28 -7.55
C PHE A 206 22.28 7.94 -8.29
N ARG A 207 21.60 6.96 -7.72
CA ARG A 207 21.50 5.61 -8.29
C ARG A 207 20.08 5.42 -8.78
N GLN A 208 19.94 5.13 -10.07
CA GLN A 208 18.66 4.74 -10.65
C GLN A 208 18.67 3.24 -10.92
N PHE A 209 17.51 2.62 -10.73
CA PHE A 209 17.28 1.22 -11.04
C PHE A 209 16.03 1.12 -11.91
N PRO A 210 16.10 0.48 -13.09
CA PRO A 210 14.92 0.09 -13.82
C PRO A 210 14.24 -1.06 -13.07
N VAL A 211 13.00 -0.85 -12.62
CA VAL A 211 12.15 -1.92 -12.06
C VAL A 211 11.21 -2.39 -13.14
N HIS A 212 11.23 -3.69 -13.42
CA HIS A 212 10.27 -4.32 -14.31
C HIS A 212 9.17 -4.98 -13.48
N PHE A 213 7.93 -4.63 -13.78
CA PHE A 213 6.73 -5.21 -13.21
C PHE A 213 6.06 -6.12 -14.24
N GLY A 214 5.65 -7.30 -13.78
CA GLY A 214 5.13 -8.39 -14.59
C GLY A 214 6.14 -9.51 -14.80
N ASP A 215 5.61 -10.70 -15.09
CA ASP A 215 6.39 -11.84 -15.60
C ASP A 215 6.29 -11.89 -17.13
N GLN A 216 6.68 -13.01 -17.76
CA GLN A 216 6.48 -13.28 -19.19
C GLN A 216 5.03 -13.05 -19.66
N PHE A 217 4.05 -13.14 -18.77
CA PHE A 217 2.62 -12.95 -19.06
C PHE A 217 2.13 -11.51 -18.82
N GLY A 218 2.99 -10.57 -18.43
CA GLY A 218 2.61 -9.18 -18.20
C GLY A 218 1.58 -8.96 -17.09
N LEU A 219 1.07 -7.72 -17.00
CA LEU A 219 0.08 -7.28 -16.02
C LEU A 219 -1.16 -6.70 -16.72
N PRO A 220 -2.36 -6.84 -16.12
CA PRO A 220 -3.57 -6.21 -16.62
C PRO A 220 -3.61 -4.72 -16.24
N ASP A 221 -4.32 -3.92 -17.03
CA ASP A 221 -4.39 -2.46 -16.86
C ASP A 221 -4.82 -2.00 -15.45
N ASP A 222 -5.64 -2.79 -14.73
CA ASP A 222 -6.16 -2.42 -13.39
C ASP A 222 -5.04 -2.42 -12.37
N ILE A 223 -4.12 -3.38 -12.51
CA ILE A 223 -2.96 -3.51 -11.65
C ILE A 223 -1.93 -2.44 -12.01
N ILE A 224 -1.85 -2.06 -13.28
CA ILE A 224 -1.02 -0.96 -13.73
C ILE A 224 -1.53 0.38 -13.15
N ASP A 225 -2.84 0.62 -13.17
CA ASP A 225 -3.43 1.80 -12.53
C ASP A 225 -3.18 1.81 -11.02
N LEU A 226 -3.36 0.66 -10.36
CA LEU A 226 -3.02 0.52 -8.94
C LEU A 226 -1.55 0.81 -8.66
N LEU A 227 -0.63 0.26 -9.46
CA LEU A 227 0.81 0.55 -9.34
C LEU A 227 1.07 2.06 -9.49
N ASN A 228 0.43 2.71 -10.47
CA ASN A 228 0.57 4.15 -10.65
C ASN A 228 0.07 4.95 -9.43
N ARG A 229 -1.03 4.53 -8.80
CA ARG A 229 -1.52 5.14 -7.55
C ARG A 229 -0.58 4.86 -6.37
N ILE A 230 -0.02 3.66 -6.25
CA ILE A 230 0.97 3.32 -5.21
C ILE A 230 2.16 4.27 -5.28
N TRP A 231 2.67 4.53 -6.48
CA TRP A 231 3.80 5.43 -6.70
C TRP A 231 3.48 6.92 -6.50
N SER A 232 2.21 7.27 -6.31
CA SER A 232 1.81 8.62 -5.90
C SER A 232 1.90 8.85 -4.38
N CYS A 233 2.15 7.81 -3.59
CA CYS A 233 2.34 7.92 -2.14
C CYS A 233 3.72 8.48 -1.77
N ASP A 234 3.80 9.11 -0.59
CA ASP A 234 5.05 9.68 -0.06
C ASP A 234 6.13 8.62 0.17
N ASN A 235 5.75 7.46 0.72
CA ASN A 235 6.68 6.39 1.08
C ASN A 235 6.29 5.11 0.36
N VAL A 236 7.15 4.67 -0.56
CA VAL A 236 7.05 3.37 -1.22
C VAL A 236 8.31 2.59 -0.94
N MET A 237 8.14 1.39 -0.40
CA MET A 237 9.21 0.43 -0.16
C MET A 237 9.06 -0.75 -1.11
N ILE A 238 10.18 -1.17 -1.68
CA ILE A 238 10.29 -2.44 -2.40
C ILE A 238 11.24 -3.33 -1.61
N ASP A 239 10.77 -4.49 -1.16
CA ASP A 239 11.55 -5.46 -0.39
C ASP A 239 12.32 -4.81 0.79
N ASN A 240 11.63 -3.98 1.56
CA ASN A 240 12.14 -3.25 2.74
C ASN A 240 13.22 -2.19 2.43
N LYS A 241 13.27 -1.66 1.20
CA LYS A 241 14.06 -0.48 0.84
C LYS A 241 13.18 0.60 0.26
N PHE A 242 13.40 1.84 0.69
CA PHE A 242 12.66 3.00 0.19
C PHE A 242 13.13 3.38 -1.22
N PHE A 243 12.16 3.61 -2.10
CA PHE A 243 12.38 4.09 -3.45
C PHE A 243 11.47 5.28 -3.74
N GLY A 244 11.94 6.18 -4.61
CA GLY A 244 11.15 7.25 -5.21
C GLY A 244 11.16 7.13 -6.73
N ILE A 245 10.22 7.78 -7.40
CA ILE A 245 10.25 7.88 -8.86
C ILE A 245 11.40 8.80 -9.27
N ALA A 246 12.15 8.43 -10.31
CA ALA A 246 13.14 9.32 -10.92
C ALA A 246 12.49 10.60 -11.47
N ASP A 247 13.26 11.69 -11.56
CA ASP A 247 12.75 12.98 -12.05
C ASP A 247 12.19 12.84 -13.49
N GLY A 248 10.88 13.08 -13.66
CA GLY A 248 10.16 12.88 -14.92
C GLY A 248 9.89 11.42 -15.31
N GLY A 249 10.14 10.46 -14.41
CA GLY A 249 9.90 9.04 -14.63
C GLY A 249 8.44 8.73 -14.94
N LYS A 250 8.21 7.96 -15.99
CA LYS A 250 6.89 7.48 -16.42
C LYS A 250 6.96 5.98 -16.64
N PHE A 251 5.81 5.32 -16.58
CA PHE A 251 5.71 3.92 -16.96
C PHE A 251 5.96 3.74 -18.45
N GLU A 252 6.95 2.91 -18.77
CA GLU A 252 7.23 2.44 -20.12
C GLU A 252 6.50 1.11 -20.33
N PHE A 253 5.64 1.06 -21.34
CA PHE A 253 4.84 -0.13 -21.65
C PHE A 253 5.54 -1.00 -22.68
N ILE A 254 5.60 -2.30 -22.39
CA ILE A 254 6.07 -3.34 -23.30
C ILE A 254 4.85 -4.15 -23.71
N GLU A 255 4.37 -3.89 -24.93
CA GLU A 255 3.16 -4.51 -25.47
C GLU A 255 3.49 -5.62 -26.47
N VAL A 256 2.64 -6.65 -26.51
CA VAL A 256 2.69 -7.73 -27.51
C VAL A 256 1.38 -7.70 -28.28
N ASP A 257 1.45 -7.82 -29.61
CA ASP A 257 0.27 -7.75 -30.46
C ASP A 257 -0.79 -8.80 -30.05
N LYS A 258 -2.05 -8.38 -29.97
CA LYS A 258 -3.23 -9.17 -29.58
C LYS A 258 -3.20 -9.77 -28.17
N TYR A 259 -2.21 -9.44 -27.35
CA TYR A 259 -2.14 -9.87 -25.97
C TYR A 259 -2.77 -8.82 -25.03
N PRO A 260 -3.69 -9.19 -24.12
CA PRO A 260 -4.45 -8.22 -23.32
C PRO A 260 -3.71 -7.70 -22.08
N LYS A 261 -2.49 -8.19 -21.80
CA LYS A 261 -1.65 -7.76 -20.68
C LYS A 261 -0.39 -7.08 -21.20
N ARG A 262 0.22 -6.24 -20.38
CA ARG A 262 1.38 -5.42 -20.75
C ARG A 262 2.49 -5.57 -19.72
N GLY A 263 3.73 -5.64 -20.19
CA GLY A 263 4.89 -5.48 -19.32
C GLY A 263 5.06 -4.02 -18.97
N VAL A 264 5.50 -3.72 -17.75
CA VAL A 264 5.67 -2.34 -17.28
C VAL A 264 7.07 -2.14 -16.75
N LYS A 265 7.72 -1.05 -17.14
CA LYS A 265 9.03 -0.65 -16.61
C LYS A 265 8.94 0.75 -16.02
N LEU A 266 9.54 0.94 -14.84
CA LEU A 266 9.63 2.22 -14.16
C LEU A 266 11.07 2.48 -13.70
N MET A 267 11.57 3.69 -13.92
CA MET A 267 12.86 4.12 -13.38
C MET A 267 12.66 4.66 -11.97
N VAL A 268 13.29 4.00 -10.99
CA VAL A 268 13.21 4.40 -9.58
C VAL A 268 14.58 4.80 -9.04
N GLU A 269 14.59 5.69 -8.07
CA GLU A 269 15.78 6.13 -7.33
C GLU A 269 15.70 5.65 -5.88
N GLU A 270 16.85 5.40 -5.25
CA GLU A 270 16.86 5.08 -3.81
C GLU A 270 16.36 6.30 -3.02
N GLY A 271 15.26 6.12 -2.28
CA GLY A 271 14.59 7.22 -1.55
C GLY A 271 15.46 7.84 -0.45
N ILE A 272 16.43 7.08 0.04
CA ILE A 272 17.47 7.57 0.96
C ILE A 272 18.84 7.30 0.32
N ASN A 273 19.34 8.28 -0.42
CA ASN A 273 20.68 8.23 -0.99
C ASN A 273 21.73 8.53 0.09
N ARG A 274 22.17 7.50 0.81
CA ARG A 274 23.27 7.58 1.78
C ARG A 274 24.57 7.12 1.12
N ASN A 275 25.60 7.95 1.23
CA ASN A 275 26.96 7.61 0.81
C ASN A 275 27.64 6.58 1.73
N SER A 276 26.92 6.02 2.71
CA SER A 276 27.45 5.07 3.69
C SER A 276 26.43 3.98 4.05
N SER A 277 26.92 2.76 4.25
CA SER A 277 26.15 1.67 4.87
C SER A 277 26.17 1.84 6.38
N VAL A 278 25.02 2.08 6.99
CA VAL A 278 24.90 2.19 8.46
C VAL A 278 24.43 0.84 9.00
N PHE A 279 25.31 0.14 9.72
CA PHE A 279 24.94 -1.05 10.47
C PHE A 279 24.64 -0.63 11.91
N LYS A 280 23.38 -0.71 12.32
CA LYS A 280 23.00 -0.54 13.72
C LYS A 280 22.88 -1.93 14.33
N VAL A 281 23.76 -2.26 15.27
CA VAL A 281 23.52 -3.39 16.16
C VAL A 281 22.32 -3.01 17.02
N ILE A 282 21.26 -3.82 16.98
CA ILE A 282 20.12 -3.71 17.89
C ILE A 282 20.68 -4.03 19.28
N SER A 283 21.10 -2.99 20.00
CA SER A 283 21.69 -3.17 21.32
C SER A 283 20.62 -3.64 22.28
N ASP A 284 20.83 -4.84 22.82
CA ASP A 284 20.27 -5.48 24.00
C ASP A 284 19.17 -4.66 24.75
N PRO A 285 17.91 -5.14 24.80
CA PRO A 285 16.83 -4.49 25.55
C PRO A 285 17.08 -4.37 27.07
N ASN A 286 18.17 -4.94 27.59
CA ASN A 286 18.56 -4.84 29.01
C ASN A 286 19.49 -3.66 29.37
N LYS A 287 19.79 -2.74 28.44
CA LYS A 287 20.53 -1.52 28.80
C LYS A 287 19.67 -0.63 29.71
N LYS A 288 19.86 -0.78 31.03
CA LYS A 288 19.35 0.15 32.05
C LYS A 288 19.94 1.54 31.79
N LEU A 289 19.11 2.46 31.31
CA LEU A 289 19.43 3.87 31.26
C LEU A 289 19.51 4.39 32.71
N MET A 290 20.72 4.74 33.13
CA MET A 290 20.97 5.30 34.44
C MET A 290 20.91 6.82 34.33
N TYR A 291 19.77 7.42 34.69
CA TYR A 291 19.63 8.88 34.73
C TYR A 291 20.01 9.38 36.13
N ALA A 292 21.09 10.15 36.22
CA ALA A 292 21.44 10.89 37.44
C ALA A 292 20.83 12.29 37.33
N ILE A 293 19.64 12.49 37.92
CA ILE A 293 19.04 13.82 38.05
C ILE A 293 19.63 14.47 39.31
N MET A 294 20.56 15.40 39.13
CA MET A 294 20.95 16.31 40.21
C MET A 294 19.95 17.45 40.26
N VAL A 295 19.02 17.39 41.22
CA VAL A 295 18.15 18.54 41.54
C VAL A 295 18.97 19.50 42.41
N ASP A 296 19.44 20.59 41.81
CA ASP A 296 20.08 21.67 42.57
C ASP A 296 19.03 22.36 43.45
N LYS A 297 19.29 22.40 44.77
CA LYS A 297 18.34 22.83 45.80
C LYS A 297 18.33 24.35 45.95
N LYS A 298 18.08 25.06 44.85
CA LYS A 298 17.85 26.51 44.83
C LYS A 298 16.57 26.84 44.08
N VAL A 299 15.44 26.52 44.70
CA VAL A 299 14.14 27.06 44.31
C VAL A 299 13.52 27.74 45.52
N PHE A 300 13.11 29.00 45.30
CA PHE A 300 12.28 29.79 46.21
C PHE A 300 10.90 29.16 46.31
N GLY A 301 10.57 28.58 47.46
CA GLY A 301 9.27 27.95 47.73
C GLY A 301 9.22 27.43 49.16
N ASP A 302 8.07 27.63 49.81
CA ASP A 302 7.81 27.58 51.25
C ASP A 302 8.47 26.42 52.02
N VAL A 303 9.35 26.75 52.97
CA VAL A 303 10.01 25.79 53.89
C VAL A 303 9.21 25.63 55.19
N GLY A 304 7.98 26.15 55.23
CA GLY A 304 7.07 26.04 56.35
C GLY A 304 6.11 24.88 56.20
N THR A 305 6.14 23.99 57.19
CA THR A 305 5.15 22.94 57.52
C THR A 305 5.16 21.66 56.69
N GLN A 306 5.41 20.57 57.42
CA GLN A 306 5.34 19.18 57.01
C GLN A 306 3.99 18.84 56.38
N ASN A 307 4.04 18.14 55.24
CA ASN A 307 2.97 17.51 54.46
C ASN A 307 2.57 18.26 53.17
N SER A 308 3.36 18.11 52.10
CA SER A 308 2.81 18.06 50.75
C SER A 308 3.44 16.93 49.93
N ASN A 309 2.58 16.08 49.37
CA ASN A 309 2.90 15.03 48.40
C ASN A 309 3.12 15.66 47.02
N ASP A 310 4.12 16.51 46.86
CA ASP A 310 4.42 17.12 45.56
C ASP A 310 5.22 16.15 44.69
N THR A 311 4.49 15.27 44.00
CA THR A 311 5.00 14.53 42.86
C THR A 311 5.23 15.48 41.69
N VAL A 312 6.46 15.54 41.17
CA VAL A 312 6.79 16.27 39.93
C VAL A 312 6.61 15.32 38.75
N PRO A 313 5.59 15.48 37.88
CA PRO A 313 5.47 14.68 36.67
C PRO A 313 6.44 15.19 35.60
N ILE A 314 7.36 14.32 35.16
CA ILE A 314 8.20 14.56 33.97
C ILE A 314 7.39 14.09 32.76
N ILE A 315 7.01 15.02 31.87
CA ILE A 315 6.05 14.75 30.78
C ILE A 315 6.71 14.36 29.46
N THR A 316 8.01 14.58 29.24
CA THR A 316 8.69 14.08 28.03
C THR A 316 10.20 14.14 28.18
N VAL A 317 10.87 13.09 27.68
CA VAL A 317 12.33 13.04 27.48
C VAL A 317 12.51 12.95 25.97
N GLU A 318 13.03 14.02 25.35
CA GLU A 318 13.50 13.97 23.96
C GLU A 318 14.85 13.25 23.84
#